data_AF-A0A553JHN5-F1
#
_entry.id   AF-A0A553JHN5-F1
#
_cell.length_a   1.000
_cell.length_b   1.000
_cell.length_c   1.000
_cell.angle_alpha   90.00
_cell.angle_beta   90.00
_cell.angle_gamma   90.00
#
_symmetry.space_group_name_H-M   'P 1'
#
loop_
_entity.id
_entity.type
_entity.pdbx_description
1 polymer ?
#
loop_
_entity_poly.entity_id
_entity_poly.type
_entity_poly.pdbx_seq_one_letter_code
_entity_poly.pdbx_strand_id
1 'polypeptide(L)'
;MANNNNPGVICAEKQHITAIDFGYVTNIHGGSDWASALNLHLANGVIIPLNYKYNANDDGGKSIIAALRMAFSFNREVTIWDHDHNNCDDFDQVRVHAALF
;
A
#
# COMPACT_ATOMS: atom_id res chain seq x y z
N MET A 1 30.35 -3.15 -4.48
CA MET A 1 29.70 -4.38 -5.01
C MET A 1 28.33 -3.97 -5.51
N ALA A 2 27.88 -4.49 -6.65
CA ALA A 2 26.73 -3.96 -7.41
C ALA A 2 25.50 -3.66 -6.52
N ASN A 3 24.94 -2.46 -6.70
CA ASN A 3 23.75 -1.94 -6.04
C ASN A 3 22.54 -2.85 -6.38
N ASN A 4 22.10 -3.67 -5.42
CA ASN A 4 20.87 -4.45 -5.50
C ASN A 4 19.64 -3.56 -5.21
N ASN A 5 19.58 -2.35 -5.79
CA ASN A 5 18.40 -1.51 -5.65
C ASN A 5 17.33 -2.09 -6.55
N ASN A 6 16.46 -2.93 -6.00
CA ASN A 6 15.19 -3.24 -6.65
C ASN A 6 14.42 -1.92 -6.75
N PRO A 7 14.23 -1.34 -7.96
CA PRO A 7 13.58 -0.04 -8.09
C PRO A 7 12.06 -0.08 -7.80
N GLY A 8 11.52 -1.29 -7.59
CA GLY A 8 10.10 -1.55 -7.45
C GLY A 8 9.35 -1.45 -8.77
N VAL A 9 8.16 -2.04 -8.82
CA VAL A 9 7.20 -1.90 -9.92
C VAL A 9 6.02 -1.06 -9.45
N ILE A 10 5.58 -0.13 -10.31
CA ILE A 10 4.37 0.64 -10.07
C ILE A 10 3.17 -0.27 -10.31
N CYS A 11 2.36 -0.47 -9.26
CA CYS A 11 1.16 -1.31 -9.35
C CYS A 11 -0.09 -0.50 -9.70
N ALA A 12 -0.13 0.77 -9.31
CA ALA A 12 -1.12 1.72 -9.76
C ALA A 12 -0.57 3.15 -9.68
N GLU A 13 -0.77 3.92 -10.75
CA GLU A 13 -0.26 5.29 -10.86
C GLU A 13 -1.39 6.32 -10.76
N LYS A 14 -1.22 7.30 -9.85
CA LYS A 14 -2.12 8.46 -9.69
C LYS A 14 -3.60 8.08 -9.65
N GLN A 15 -3.95 7.18 -8.74
CA GLN A 15 -5.33 6.74 -8.55
C GLN A 15 -5.93 7.33 -7.29
N HIS A 16 -7.22 7.67 -7.35
CA HIS A 16 -8.00 7.94 -6.15
C HIS A 16 -8.28 6.65 -5.38
N ILE A 17 -8.30 6.76 -4.06
CA ILE A 17 -8.70 5.67 -3.17
C ILE A 17 -10.23 5.68 -3.07
N THR A 18 -10.88 4.57 -3.41
CA THR A 18 -12.35 4.43 -3.33
C THR A 18 -12.80 3.78 -2.03
N ALA A 19 -11.98 2.89 -1.47
CA ALA A 19 -12.20 2.27 -0.17
C ALA A 19 -10.87 1.83 0.47
N ILE A 20 -10.91 1.71 1.79
CA ILE A 20 -9.81 1.19 2.60
C ILE A 20 -10.41 0.17 3.56
N ASP A 21 -10.13 -1.12 3.34
CA ASP A 21 -10.51 -2.16 4.29
C ASP A 21 -9.40 -2.29 5.33
N PHE A 22 -9.78 -2.32 6.61
CA PHE A 22 -8.86 -2.62 7.70
C PHE A 22 -9.11 -4.06 8.16
N GLY A 23 -8.10 -4.91 7.98
CA GLY A 23 -8.15 -6.32 8.36
C GLY A 23 -7.89 -6.56 9.85
N TYR A 24 -8.06 -7.81 10.28
CA TYR A 24 -7.66 -8.27 11.60
C TYR A 24 -6.13 -8.32 11.68
N VAL A 25 -5.50 -7.30 12.29
CA VAL A 25 -4.06 -7.26 12.53
C VAL A 25 -3.71 -8.36 13.53
N THR A 26 -3.13 -9.46 13.07
CA THR A 26 -2.67 -10.56 13.93
C THR A 26 -1.17 -10.77 13.76
N ASN A 27 -0.47 -11.16 14.83
CA ASN A 27 0.98 -11.43 14.80
C ASN A 27 1.33 -12.79 14.13
N ILE A 28 0.43 -13.33 13.31
CA ILE A 28 0.51 -14.68 12.76
C ILE A 28 0.88 -14.57 11.27
N HIS A 29 1.92 -15.27 10.84
CA HIS A 29 2.20 -15.44 9.41
C HIS A 29 1.20 -16.47 8.85
N GLY A 30 0.10 -16.01 8.25
CA GLY A 30 -0.87 -16.88 7.57
C GLY A 30 -2.34 -16.47 7.77
N GLY A 31 -3.17 -16.79 6.77
CA GLY A 31 -4.59 -16.41 6.66
C GLY A 31 -4.95 -16.18 5.19
N SER A 32 -6.23 -15.94 4.86
CA SER A 32 -6.64 -15.65 3.46
C SER A 32 -5.92 -14.43 2.87
N ASP A 33 -5.48 -13.51 3.74
CA ASP A 33 -4.93 -12.20 3.37
C ASP A 33 -3.48 -12.03 3.86
N TRP A 34 -2.77 -13.13 4.17
CA TRP A 34 -1.38 -13.13 4.68
C TRP A 34 -1.15 -12.27 5.94
N ALA A 35 -2.20 -12.03 6.73
CA ALA A 35 -2.21 -11.13 7.88
C ALA A 35 -1.92 -9.65 7.55
N SER A 36 -2.17 -9.23 6.30
CA SER A 36 -2.12 -7.82 5.92
C SER A 36 -3.04 -6.98 6.79
N ALA A 37 -2.55 -5.80 7.22
CA ALA A 37 -3.34 -4.85 7.98
C ALA A 37 -4.51 -4.28 7.19
N LEU A 38 -4.43 -4.30 5.86
CA LEU A 38 -5.24 -3.43 5.02
C LEU A 38 -5.31 -3.92 3.56
N ASN A 39 -6.48 -3.77 2.94
CA ASN A 39 -6.64 -3.82 1.48
C ASN A 39 -7.02 -2.44 0.93
N LEU A 40 -6.29 -2.00 -0.10
CA LEU A 40 -6.50 -0.72 -0.75
C LEU A 40 -7.33 -0.90 -2.02
N HIS A 41 -8.43 -0.14 -2.15
CA HIS A 41 -9.27 -0.13 -3.35
C HIS A 41 -9.06 1.17 -4.10
N LEU A 42 -8.77 1.06 -5.40
CA LEU A 42 -8.44 2.19 -6.26
C LEU A 42 -9.47 2.39 -7.37
N ALA A 43 -9.57 3.62 -7.88
CA ALA A 43 -10.54 4.03 -8.89
C ALA A 43 -10.44 3.26 -10.22
N ASN A 44 -9.26 2.73 -10.56
CA ASN A 44 -9.05 1.86 -11.72
C ASN A 44 -9.52 0.40 -11.51
N GLY A 45 -10.12 0.08 -10.36
CA GLY A 45 -10.57 -1.26 -10.01
C GLY A 45 -9.50 -2.16 -9.40
N VAL A 46 -8.27 -1.67 -9.18
CA VAL A 46 -7.24 -2.42 -8.47
C VAL A 46 -7.62 -2.54 -6.99
N ILE A 47 -7.54 -3.77 -6.48
CA ILE A 47 -7.65 -4.08 -5.06
C ILE A 47 -6.35 -4.79 -4.68
N ILE A 48 -5.60 -4.22 -3.74
CA ILE A 48 -4.26 -4.70 -3.43
C ILE A 48 -3.95 -4.61 -1.93
N PRO A 49 -3.45 -5.69 -1.30
CA PRO A 49 -3.07 -5.69 0.11
C PRO A 49 -1.79 -4.90 0.36
N LEU A 50 -1.67 -4.32 1.56
CA LEU A 50 -0.38 -3.85 2.06
C LEU A 50 0.50 -5.07 2.37
N ASN A 51 1.78 -5.05 1.97
CA ASN A 51 2.71 -6.13 2.22
C ASN A 51 2.76 -6.44 3.73
N TYR A 52 2.71 -7.73 4.08
CA TYR A 52 2.64 -8.18 5.48
C TYR A 52 3.85 -7.77 6.33
N LYS A 53 5.00 -7.45 5.69
CA LYS A 53 6.20 -6.93 6.35
C LYS A 53 6.03 -5.48 6.84
N TYR A 54 5.03 -4.76 6.32
CA TYR A 54 4.73 -3.36 6.64
C TYR A 54 3.35 -3.29 7.29
N ASN A 55 3.19 -3.90 8.45
CA ASN A 55 1.91 -4.05 9.12
C ASN A 55 1.68 -2.92 10.14
N ALA A 56 0.50 -2.87 10.78
CA ALA A 56 0.17 -1.83 11.75
C ALA A 56 0.98 -1.92 13.07
N ASN A 57 1.80 -2.96 13.25
CA ASN A 57 2.63 -3.16 14.44
C ASN A 57 4.05 -2.56 14.30
N ASP A 58 4.54 -2.29 13.08
CA ASP A 58 5.81 -1.61 12.84
C ASP A 58 5.61 -0.13 12.42
N ASP A 59 6.65 0.69 12.60
CA ASP A 59 6.54 2.14 12.37
C ASP A 59 6.46 2.52 10.87
N GLY A 60 6.99 1.67 9.99
CA GLY A 60 6.89 1.82 8.55
C GLY A 60 5.45 1.62 8.08
N GLY A 61 4.84 0.50 8.44
CA GLY A 61 3.45 0.19 8.13
C GLY A 61 2.46 1.21 8.72
N LYS A 62 2.65 1.66 9.98
CA LYS A 62 1.85 2.75 10.57
C LYS A 62 1.92 4.04 9.74
N SER A 63 3.11 4.39 9.25
CA SER A 63 3.31 5.60 8.45
C SER A 63 2.62 5.51 7.09
N ILE A 64 2.68 4.34 6.43
CA ILE A 64 1.97 4.07 5.17
C ILE A 64 0.45 4.16 5.38
N ILE A 65 -0.07 3.51 6.41
CA ILE A 65 -1.50 3.54 6.76
C ILE A 65 -1.96 4.98 7.04
N ALA A 66 -1.17 5.76 7.77
CA ALA A 66 -1.48 7.17 8.03
C ALA A 66 -1.52 8.00 6.73
N ALA A 67 -0.57 7.81 5.82
CA ALA A 67 -0.55 8.47 4.53
C ALA A 67 -1.78 8.13 3.68
N LEU A 68 -2.18 6.85 3.63
CA LEU A 68 -3.38 6.39 2.91
C LEU A 68 -4.67 6.97 3.50
N ARG A 69 -4.80 7.01 4.84
CA ARG A 69 -5.93 7.65 5.51
C ARG A 69 -6.04 9.13 5.16
N MET A 70 -4.92 9.85 5.16
CA MET A 70 -4.91 11.26 4.75
C MET A 70 -5.29 11.40 3.27
N ALA A 71 -4.71 10.60 2.39
CA ALA A 71 -5.02 10.63 0.97
C ALA A 71 -6.51 10.41 0.71
N PHE A 72 -7.13 9.41 1.35
CA PHE A 72 -8.56 9.16 1.26
C PHE A 72 -9.40 10.33 1.79
N SER A 73 -9.05 10.85 2.98
CA SER A 73 -9.80 11.94 3.63
C SER A 73 -9.79 13.25 2.85
N PHE A 74 -8.70 13.52 2.13
CA PHE A 74 -8.53 14.72 1.31
C PHE A 74 -8.74 14.47 -0.19
N ASN A 75 -9.28 13.31 -0.56
CA ASN A 75 -9.50 12.89 -1.95
C ASN A 75 -8.26 13.12 -2.84
N ARG A 76 -7.08 12.69 -2.37
CA ARG A 76 -5.81 12.79 -3.08
C ARG A 76 -5.58 11.54 -3.93
N GLU A 77 -4.90 11.74 -5.06
CA GLU A 77 -4.36 10.64 -5.83
C GLU A 77 -3.16 10.03 -5.12
N VAL A 78 -2.98 8.71 -5.29
CA VAL A 78 -1.81 7.97 -4.83
C VAL A 78 -1.15 7.19 -5.97
N THR A 79 0.16 7.04 -5.88
CA THR A 79 0.89 6.00 -6.61
C THR A 79 1.40 4.98 -5.61
N ILE A 80 1.32 3.70 -5.94
CA ILE A 80 1.81 2.61 -5.10
C ILE A 80 2.83 1.77 -5.85
N TRP A 81 3.79 1.22 -5.10
CA TRP A 81 4.83 0.36 -5.61
C TRP A 81 4.93 -0.92 -4.80
N ASP A 82 5.32 -1.96 -5.51
CA ASP A 82 5.78 -3.23 -4.98
C ASP A 82 7.29 -3.32 -5.17
N HIS A 83 8.06 -3.43 -4.08
CA HIS A 83 9.49 -3.74 -4.12
C HIS A 83 9.79 -5.17 -3.65
N ASP A 84 8.77 -5.97 -3.31
CA ASP A 84 8.85 -7.36 -2.89
C ASP A 84 8.38 -8.29 -4.02
N HIS A 85 9.32 -8.88 -4.75
CA HIS A 85 9.05 -9.74 -5.93
C HIS A 85 8.52 -9.04 -7.20
N ASN A 86 8.07 -7.78 -7.14
CA ASN A 86 7.73 -6.95 -8.31
C ASN A 86 6.61 -7.51 -9.21
N ASN A 87 5.66 -8.23 -8.64
CA ASN A 87 4.54 -8.86 -9.34
C ASN A 87 3.18 -8.19 -9.02
N CYS A 88 3.17 -7.16 -8.17
CA CYS A 88 1.97 -6.41 -7.79
C CYS A 88 0.87 -7.27 -7.16
N ASP A 89 1.26 -8.29 -6.40
CA ASP A 89 0.35 -9.01 -5.53
C ASP A 89 0.13 -8.30 -4.18
N ASP A 90 1.09 -7.46 -3.76
CA ASP A 90 0.98 -6.51 -2.66
C ASP A 90 1.71 -5.18 -2.97
N PHE A 91 1.72 -4.25 -2.01
CA PHE A 91 2.52 -3.02 -2.12
C PHE A 91 3.20 -2.70 -0.79
N ASP A 92 4.34 -2.03 -0.83
CA ASP A 92 5.12 -1.65 0.35
C ASP A 92 5.52 -0.17 0.37
N GLN A 93 5.14 0.59 -0.66
CA GLN A 93 5.38 2.02 -0.74
C GLN A 93 4.19 2.76 -1.34
N VAL A 94 3.92 3.95 -0.80
CA VAL A 94 2.91 4.88 -1.29
C VAL A 94 3.48 6.29 -1.45
N ARG A 95 3.05 6.98 -2.51
CA ARG A 95 3.24 8.43 -2.72
C ARG A 95 1.87 9.07 -2.81
N VAL A 96 1.64 10.09 -1.98
CA VAL A 96 0.46 10.94 -2.04
C VAL A 96 0.77 12.16 -2.91
N HIS A 97 -0.06 12.44 -3.90
CA HIS A 97 0.11 13.60 -4.79
C HIS A 97 -0.64 14.82 -4.24
N ALA A 98 -0.11 16.02 -4.49
CA ALA A 98 -0.80 17.26 -4.17
C ALA A 98 -2.03 17.44 -5.07
N ALA A 99 -3.05 18.22 -4.63
CA ALA A 99 -4.03 18.70 -5.62
C ALA A 99 -3.30 19.63 -6.58
N LEU A 100 -3.52 19.38 -7.86
CA LEU A 100 -3.34 20.38 -8.89
C LEU A 100 -4.60 21.25 -8.85
N PHE A 101 -4.44 22.53 -8.48
CA PHE A 101 -5.48 23.54 -8.56
C PHE A 101 -5.63 24.04 -10.00
#